data_AF-A0A962MID0-F1
#
_entry.id   AF-A0A962MID0-F1
#
_cell.length_a   1.000
_cell.length_b   1.000
_cell.length_c   1.000
_cell.angle_alpha   90.00
_cell.angle_beta   90.00
_cell.angle_gamma   90.00
#
_symmetry.space_group_name_H-M   'P 1'
#
loop_
_entity.id
_entity.type
_entity.pdbx_description
1 polymer ?
#
loop_
_entity_poly.entity_id
_entity_poly.type
_entity_poly.pdbx_seq_one_letter_code
_entity_poly.pdbx_strand_id
1 'polypeptide(L)'
;GQDLTYIWSQSLPKDTVFRCPIPRWTPIETHLVVRTGYDELGQWLDEERDVYADYQAHVGGTAKNVVRVWLLAVTIFQRRSGACRYASINLQSPDQVHRIL
;
A
#
# COMPACT_ATOMS: atom_id res chain seq x y z
N GLY A 1 -11.48 -10.03 -4.68
CA GLY A 1 -11.51 -8.56 -4.68
C GLY A 1 -10.37 -8.06 -5.53
N GLN A 2 -10.13 -6.75 -5.55
CA GLN A 2 -8.88 -6.17 -6.01
C GLN A 2 -8.11 -5.65 -4.80
N ASP A 3 -6.79 -5.73 -4.87
CA ASP A 3 -5.88 -5.25 -3.84
C ASP A 3 -5.25 -3.93 -4.31
N LEU A 4 -5.20 -2.95 -3.42
CA LEU A 4 -4.47 -1.70 -3.58
C LEU A 4 -3.33 -1.68 -2.57
N THR A 5 -2.09 -1.70 -3.07
CA THR A 5 -0.88 -1.82 -2.27
C THR A 5 -0.09 -0.53 -2.32
N TYR A 6 -0.02 0.19 -1.21
CA TYR A 6 0.87 1.33 -1.04
C TYR A 6 2.29 0.84 -0.77
N ILE A 7 3.26 1.30 -1.57
CA ILE A 7 4.66 0.88 -1.42
C ILE A 7 5.62 2.06 -1.26
N TRP A 8 6.65 1.81 -0.47
CA TRP A 8 7.89 2.56 -0.50
C TRP A 8 8.84 1.88 -1.50
N SER A 9 9.12 2.53 -2.61
CA SER A 9 10.05 2.00 -3.61
C SER A 9 11.47 2.52 -3.39
N GLN A 10 12.46 1.69 -3.66
CA GLN A 10 13.85 2.12 -3.64
C GLN A 10 14.19 3.06 -4.83
N SER A 11 13.50 2.89 -5.96
CA SER A 11 13.91 3.48 -7.23
C SER A 11 12.77 3.98 -8.12
N LEU A 12 11.54 3.45 -7.95
CA LEU A 12 10.41 3.96 -8.72
C LEU A 12 10.05 5.35 -8.23
N PRO A 13 9.75 6.30 -9.15
CA PRO A 13 9.26 7.61 -8.76
C PRO A 13 8.00 7.52 -7.90
N LYS A 14 7.82 8.48 -6.99
CA LYS A 14 6.55 8.67 -6.29
C LYS A 14 5.42 8.83 -7.30
N ASP A 15 4.23 8.36 -6.91
CA ASP A 15 2.99 8.35 -7.70
C ASP A 15 3.02 7.42 -8.93
N THR A 16 4.06 6.60 -9.09
CA THR A 16 4.05 5.51 -10.07
C THR A 16 2.99 4.48 -9.68
N VAL A 17 2.12 4.14 -10.64
CA VAL A 17 1.08 3.12 -10.47
C VAL A 17 1.31 1.98 -11.47
N PHE A 18 1.26 0.74 -11.00
CA PHE A 18 1.44 -0.43 -11.85
C PHE A 18 0.72 -1.67 -11.32
N ARG A 19 0.39 -2.59 -12.22
CA ARG A 19 -0.14 -3.91 -11.85
C ARG A 19 1.00 -4.81 -11.36
N CYS A 20 0.73 -5.62 -10.34
CA CYS A 20 1.72 -6.54 -9.78
C CYS A 20 2.37 -7.37 -10.90
N PRO A 21 3.72 -7.43 -10.99
CA PRO A 21 4.40 -8.11 -12.09
C PRO A 21 4.40 -9.64 -11.94
N ILE A 22 3.95 -10.18 -10.81
CA ILE A 22 3.86 -11.63 -10.60
C ILE A 22 2.59 -12.15 -11.33
N PRO A 23 2.69 -13.10 -12.27
CA PRO A 23 1.57 -13.49 -13.15
C PRO A 23 0.26 -13.82 -12.43
N ARG A 24 0.33 -14.47 -11.26
CA ARG A 24 -0.85 -14.82 -10.46
C ARG A 24 -1.51 -13.61 -9.78
N TRP A 25 -0.74 -12.56 -9.49
CA TRP A 25 -1.22 -11.34 -8.83
C TRP A 25 -1.49 -10.18 -9.79
N THR A 26 -0.95 -10.20 -11.01
CA THR A 26 -1.21 -9.19 -12.05
C THR A 26 -2.70 -8.84 -12.23
N PRO A 27 -3.65 -9.80 -12.27
CA PRO A 27 -5.07 -9.46 -12.41
C PRO A 27 -5.76 -9.08 -11.08
N ILE A 28 -5.06 -9.10 -9.94
CA ILE A 28 -5.64 -8.86 -8.60
C ILE A 28 -5.10 -7.58 -7.96
N GLU A 29 -3.81 -7.27 -8.11
CA GLU A 29 -3.13 -6.27 -7.29
C GLU A 29 -2.60 -5.07 -8.11
N THR A 30 -2.97 -3.86 -7.68
CA THR A 30 -2.40 -2.58 -8.12
C THR A 30 -1.46 -2.06 -7.04
N HIS A 31 -0.25 -1.68 -7.42
CA HIS A 31 0.72 -0.99 -6.58
C HIS A 31 0.69 0.51 -6.85
N LEU A 32 0.72 1.32 -5.79
CA LEU A 32 0.93 2.77 -5.82
C LEU A 32 2.18 3.12 -5.00
N VAL A 33 3.15 3.77 -5.63
CA VAL A 33 4.38 4.23 -4.96
C VAL A 33 4.08 5.51 -4.19
N VAL A 34 3.99 5.42 -2.86
CA VAL A 34 3.74 6.59 -1.99
C VAL A 34 5.02 7.29 -1.55
N ARG A 35 6.16 6.58 -1.63
CA ARG A 35 7.47 7.08 -1.22
C ARG A 35 8.58 6.45 -2.05
N THR A 36 9.67 7.19 -2.23
CA THR A 36 10.83 6.74 -3.00
C THR A 36 12.15 7.02 -2.27
N GLY A 37 13.18 6.23 -2.57
CA GLY A 37 14.54 6.47 -2.09
C GLY A 37 14.76 6.12 -0.61
N TYR A 38 15.75 6.77 0.01
CA TYR A 38 16.28 6.39 1.32
C TYR A 38 16.17 7.49 2.38
N ASP A 39 15.74 8.69 1.99
CA ASP A 39 15.92 9.92 2.77
C ASP A 39 15.20 9.88 4.14
N GLU A 40 14.06 9.21 4.20
CA GLU A 40 13.23 9.11 5.40
C GLU A 40 13.40 7.78 6.16
N LEU A 41 14.35 6.92 5.75
CA LEU A 41 14.54 5.64 6.42
C LEU A 41 14.95 5.80 7.89
N GLY A 42 14.38 4.95 8.74
CA GLY A 42 14.62 4.96 10.18
C GLY A 42 13.79 5.98 10.96
N GLN A 43 12.98 6.78 10.27
CA GLN A 43 12.07 7.75 10.88
C GLN A 43 10.67 7.13 11.06
N TRP A 44 9.95 7.56 12.10
CA TRP A 44 8.52 7.34 12.19
C TRP A 44 7.81 8.39 11.32
N LEU A 45 6.92 7.94 10.44
CA LEU A 45 6.19 8.79 9.52
C LEU A 45 4.70 8.59 9.75
N ASP A 46 3.98 9.70 9.85
CA ASP A 46 2.52 9.71 9.86
C ASP A 46 2.01 9.74 8.41
N GLU A 47 1.07 8.85 8.09
CA GLU A 47 0.47 8.75 6.76
C GLU A 47 -1.05 8.63 6.90
N GLU A 48 -1.78 9.44 6.13
CA GLU A 48 -3.23 9.39 6.02
C GLU A 48 -3.60 9.41 4.54
N ARG A 49 -4.50 8.50 4.13
CA ARG A 49 -4.96 8.41 2.74
C ARG A 49 -6.45 8.07 2.64
N ASP A 50 -7.07 8.69 1.65
CA ASP A 50 -8.40 8.29 1.19
C ASP A 50 -8.29 7.07 0.28
N VAL A 51 -8.40 5.89 0.89
CA VAL A 51 -8.33 4.60 0.19
C VAL A 51 -9.41 4.47 -0.87
N TYR A 52 -10.58 5.08 -0.69
CA TYR A 52 -11.67 5.00 -1.67
C TYR A 52 -11.35 5.85 -2.91
N ALA A 53 -10.84 7.06 -2.71
CA ALA A 53 -10.40 7.91 -3.82
C ALA A 53 -9.26 7.26 -4.62
N ASP A 54 -8.25 6.72 -3.94
CA ASP A 54 -7.13 6.03 -4.60
C ASP A 54 -7.62 4.77 -5.35
N TYR A 55 -8.53 4.01 -4.75
CA TYR A 55 -9.12 2.85 -5.38
C TYR A 55 -9.86 3.23 -6.66
N GLN A 56 -10.71 4.28 -6.63
CA GLN A 56 -11.41 4.76 -7.82
C GLN A 56 -10.44 5.24 -8.90
N ALA A 57 -9.38 5.96 -8.53
CA ALA A 57 -8.41 6.52 -9.47
C ALA A 57 -7.52 5.46 -10.14
N HIS A 58 -7.15 4.38 -9.42
CA HIS A 58 -6.06 3.49 -9.85
C HIS A 58 -6.47 2.02 -10.05
N VAL A 59 -7.59 1.61 -9.48
CA VAL A 59 -8.14 0.25 -9.64
C VAL A 59 -9.45 0.31 -10.42
N GLY A 60 -10.33 1.24 -10.04
CA GLY A 60 -11.67 1.37 -10.57
C GLY A 60 -12.62 0.27 -10.11
N GLY A 61 -13.87 0.37 -10.59
CA GLY A 61 -14.93 -0.59 -10.27
C GLY A 61 -15.72 -0.23 -9.01
N THR A 62 -16.44 -1.21 -8.49
CA THR A 62 -17.55 -0.99 -7.53
C THR A 62 -17.25 -1.49 -6.11
N ALA A 63 -15.97 -1.60 -5.74
CA ALA A 63 -15.62 -2.03 -4.38
C ALA A 63 -16.23 -1.08 -3.33
N LYS A 64 -16.82 -1.67 -2.29
CA LYS A 64 -17.55 -0.94 -1.23
C LYS A 64 -16.95 -1.10 0.16
N ASN A 65 -16.10 -2.10 0.35
CA ASN A 65 -15.61 -2.49 1.66
C ASN A 65 -14.14 -2.91 1.60
N VAL A 66 -13.36 -2.51 2.61
CA VAL A 66 -12.05 -3.10 2.87
C VAL A 66 -12.27 -4.39 3.65
N VAL A 67 -11.90 -5.53 3.06
CA VAL A 67 -12.14 -6.85 3.67
C VAL A 67 -10.94 -7.37 4.45
N ARG A 68 -9.73 -6.92 4.11
CA ARG A 68 -8.46 -7.33 4.72
C ARG A 68 -7.44 -6.20 4.60
N VAL A 69 -6.55 -6.11 5.58
CA VAL A 69 -5.36 -5.25 5.56
C VAL A 69 -4.14 -6.15 5.69
N TRP A 70 -3.13 -5.91 4.85
CA TRP A 70 -1.88 -6.67 4.82
C TRP A 70 -0.71 -5.73 5.10
N LEU A 71 0.23 -6.18 5.91
CA LEU A 71 1.50 -5.48 6.13
C LEU A 71 2.61 -6.35 5.54
N LEU A 72 3.32 -5.80 4.55
CA LEU A 72 4.22 -6.57 3.69
C LEU A 72 5.63 -5.98 3.73
N ALA A 73 6.62 -6.83 3.96
CA ALA A 73 8.02 -6.55 3.68
C ALA A 73 8.47 -7.49 2.55
N VAL A 74 8.56 -6.96 1.33
CA VAL A 74 8.91 -7.77 0.15
C VAL A 74 10.37 -7.55 -0.20
N THR A 75 11.22 -8.53 0.11
CA THR A 75 12.67 -8.44 -0.17
C THR A 75 13.18 -9.54 -1.10
N ILE A 76 12.30 -10.46 -1.50
CA ILE A 76 12.65 -11.65 -2.31
C ILE A 76 13.33 -11.29 -3.64
N PHE A 77 12.92 -10.18 -4.27
CA PHE A 77 13.50 -9.72 -5.55
C PHE A 77 14.90 -9.13 -5.39
N GLN A 78 15.19 -8.52 -4.24
CA GLN A 78 16.48 -7.89 -3.96
C GLN A 78 17.49 -8.87 -3.34
N ARG A 79 17.02 -10.04 -2.86
CA ARG A 79 17.82 -11.00 -2.07
C ARG A 79 18.54 -10.34 -0.90
N ARG A 80 17.84 -9.41 -0.25
CA ARG A 80 18.33 -8.63 0.90
C ARG A 80 17.35 -8.74 2.06
N SER A 81 17.73 -8.15 3.19
CA SER A 81 16.86 -7.96 4.34
C SER A 81 16.27 -6.56 4.34
N GLY A 82 15.03 -6.47 4.77
CA GLY A 82 14.29 -5.23 4.95
C GLY A 82 13.45 -5.41 6.20
N ALA A 83 13.38 -4.35 7.01
CA ALA A 83 12.57 -4.33 8.21
C ALA A 83 11.70 -3.08 8.17
N CYS A 84 10.44 -3.26 8.50
CA CYS A 84 9.44 -2.21 8.59
C CYS A 84 8.76 -2.31 9.96
N ARG A 85 8.43 -1.15 10.53
CA ARG A 85 7.64 -1.05 11.77
C ARG A 85 6.40 -0.23 11.45
N TYR A 86 5.28 -0.65 11.99
CA TYR A 86 3.99 0.02 11.86
C TYR A 86 3.36 0.13 13.24
N ALA A 87 2.62 1.20 13.45
CA ALA A 87 1.87 1.45 14.68
C ALA A 87 0.65 2.32 14.36
N SER A 88 -0.35 2.29 15.25
CA SER A 88 -1.49 3.21 15.23
C SER A 88 -2.29 3.21 13.92
N ILE A 89 -2.44 2.05 13.28
CA ILE A 89 -3.17 1.95 12.02
C ILE A 89 -4.66 1.90 12.31
N ASN A 90 -5.43 2.80 11.70
CA ASN A 90 -6.88 2.80 11.76
C ASN A 90 -7.47 2.89 10.34
N LEU A 91 -8.61 2.26 10.14
CA LEU A 91 -9.48 2.52 8.98
C LEU A 91 -10.69 3.31 9.45
N GLN A 92 -11.00 4.40 8.76
CA GLN A 92 -12.11 5.27 9.11
C GLN A 92 -13.13 5.31 7.97
N SER A 93 -14.39 5.05 8.33
CA SER A 93 -15.57 5.41 7.55
C SER A 93 -16.25 6.62 8.20
N PRO A 94 -17.24 7.27 7.55
CA PRO A 94 -17.94 8.42 8.13
C PRO A 94 -18.58 8.15 9.51
N ASP A 95 -18.91 6.90 9.79
CA ASP A 95 -19.64 6.44 10.97
C ASP A 95 -18.83 5.56 11.93
N GLN A 96 -17.65 5.07 11.50
CA GLN A 96 -16.90 4.07 12.27
C GLN A 96 -15.39 4.24 12.14
N VAL A 97 -14.69 3.94 13.23
CA VAL A 97 -13.23 3.77 13.24
C VAL A 97 -12.91 2.33 13.61
N HIS A 98 -12.14 1.65 12.77
CA HIS A 98 -11.63 0.31 12.98
C HIS A 98 -10.12 0.37 13.25
N ARG A 99 -9.72 0.07 14.49
CA ARG A 99 -8.29 -0.08 14.82
C ARG A 99 -7.76 -1.40 14.24
N ILE A 100 -6.62 -1.32 13.56
CA ILE A 100 -5.89 -2.46 12.99
C ILE A 100 -4.67 -2.81 13.84
N LEU A 101 -3.87 -1.81 14.25
CA LEU A 101 -2.71 -1.94 15.14
C LEU A 101 -2.70 -0.85 16.20
#